data_AF-A0A5E6NL71-F1
#
_entry.id   AF-A0A5E6NL71-F1
#
_cell.length_a   1.000
_cell.length_b   1.000
_cell.length_c   1.000
_cell.angle_alpha   90.00
_cell.angle_beta   90.00
_cell.angle_gamma   90.00
#
_symmetry.space_group_name_H-M   'P 1'
#
loop_
_entity.id
_entity.type
_entity.pdbx_description
1 polymer ?
#
loop_
_entity_poly.entity_id
_entity_poly.type
_entity_poly.pdbx_seq_one_letter_code
_entity_poly.pdbx_strand_id
1 'polypeptide(L)' 'KIDDGSELFGNNTILSNGNKAANGFEALKDLDSNNDGKIDNQDTNFNNLKIWQDKNSDGKLDEGEL' A
#
# COMPACT_ATOMS: atom_id res chain seq x y z
N LYS A 1 -8.86 -8.50 3.60
CA LYS A 1 -9.34 -7.86 4.84
C LYS A 1 -8.43 -6.67 5.04
N ILE A 2 -8.99 -5.49 5.27
CA ILE A 2 -8.26 -4.30 5.71
C ILE A 2 -8.93 -3.96 7.03
N ASP A 3 -8.28 -4.27 8.16
CA ASP A 3 -8.82 -4.05 9.49
C ASP A 3 -7.92 -3.19 10.39
N ASP A 4 -6.71 -2.84 9.93
CA ASP A 4 -5.88 -1.84 10.60
C ASP A 4 -5.19 -0.86 9.63
N GLY A 5 -4.78 0.29 10.17
CA GLY A 5 -4.13 1.36 9.39
C GLY A 5 -2.69 1.06 8.94
N SER A 6 -2.13 -0.09 9.28
CA SER A 6 -0.84 -0.59 8.75
C SER A 6 -0.99 -1.30 7.40
N GLU A 7 -2.21 -1.73 7.07
CA GLU A 7 -2.57 -2.29 5.76
C GLU A 7 -2.88 -1.20 4.72
N LEU A 8 -2.92 0.07 5.14
CA LEU A 8 -2.99 1.23 4.27
C LEU A 8 -1.60 1.76 3.94
N PHE A 9 -1.40 2.14 2.68
CA PHE A 9 -0.19 2.85 2.27
C PHE A 9 -0.14 4.23 2.93
N GLY A 10 0.84 4.43 3.81
CA GLY A 10 0.96 5.65 4.60
C GLY A 10 2.21 5.64 5.49
N ASN A 11 2.25 6.55 6.46
CA ASN A 11 3.35 6.62 7.44
C ASN A 11 3.34 5.49 8.50
N ASN A 12 2.35 4.59 8.43
CA ASN A 12 2.28 3.39 9.26
C ASN A 12 2.70 2.12 8.50
N THR A 13 2.99 2.22 7.20
CA THR A 13 3.51 1.08 6.43
C THR A 13 4.91 0.72 6.91
N ILE A 14 5.16 -0.57 7.12
CA ILE A 14 6.48 -1.08 7.45
C ILE A 14 7.22 -1.36 6.14
N LEU A 15 8.37 -0.73 5.98
CA LEU A 15 9.28 -0.93 4.85
C LEU A 15 9.99 -2.29 4.96
N SER A 16 10.57 -2.75 3.86
CA SER A 16 11.41 -3.95 3.75
C SER A 16 12.57 -3.96 4.76
N ASN A 17 13.03 -2.77 5.18
CA ASN A 17 14.07 -2.59 6.18
C ASN A 17 13.58 -2.68 7.64
N GLY A 18 12.29 -2.93 7.86
CA GLY A 18 11.66 -3.06 9.19
C GLY A 18 11.31 -1.73 9.87
N ASN A 19 11.63 -0.59 9.28
CA ASN A 19 11.24 0.73 9.78
C ASN A 19 9.88 1.15 9.22
N LYS A 20 9.23 2.10 9.90
CA LYS A 20 8.05 2.77 9.35
C LYS A 20 8.45 3.72 8.22
N ALA A 21 7.65 3.74 7.17
CA ALA A 21 7.74 4.75 6.12
C ALA A 21 7.47 6.15 6.71
N ALA A 22 8.22 7.16 6.29
CA ALA A 22 7.96 8.56 6.63
C ALA A 22 6.64 9.05 6.01
N ASN A 23 6.24 8.48 4.88
CA ASN A 23 4.98 8.76 4.18
C ASN A 23 4.63 7.63 3.18
N GLY A 24 3.43 7.69 2.60
CA GLY A 24 2.96 6.69 1.64
C GLY A 24 3.77 6.61 0.34
N PHE A 25 4.44 7.69 -0.08
CA PHE A 25 5.31 7.64 -1.26
C PHE A 25 6.61 6.89 -1.02
N GLU A 26 7.17 6.99 0.19
CA GLU A 26 8.33 6.18 0.57
C GLU A 26 7.96 4.69 0.64
N ALA A 27 6.78 4.37 1.17
CA ALA A 27 6.24 3.01 1.16
C ALA A 27 6.07 2.46 -0.27
N LEU A 28 5.58 3.29 -1.21
CA LEU A 28 5.50 2.91 -2.61
C LEU A 28 6.89 2.69 -3.22
N LYS A 29 7.85 3.58 -2.93
CA LYS A 29 9.22 3.45 -3.45
C LYS A 29 9.91 2.15 -3.00
N ASP A 30 9.61 1.66 -1.81
CA ASP A 30 10.17 0.40 -1.30
C ASP A 30 9.62 -0.84 -2.04
N LEU A 31 8.53 -0.69 -2.80
CA LEU A 31 7.99 -1.74 -3.67
C LEU A 31 8.56 -1.74 -5.09
N ASP A 32 9.27 -0.68 -5.48
CA ASP A 32 9.98 -0.56 -6.75
C ASP A 32 11.20 -1.51 -6.73
N SER A 33 10.95 -2.76 -7.14
CA SER A 33 11.93 -3.84 -7.04
C SER A 33 12.99 -3.76 -8.12
N ASN A 34 12.69 -3.12 -9.25
CA ASN A 34 13.63 -2.93 -10.35
C ASN A 34 14.35 -1.57 -10.30
N ASN A 35 13.95 -0.69 -9.37
CA ASN A 35 14.46 0.67 -9.15
C ASN A 35 14.36 1.57 -10.39
N ASP A 36 13.31 1.42 -11.21
CA ASP A 36 13.11 2.23 -12.42
C ASP A 36 12.31 3.52 -12.18
N GLY A 37 11.86 3.73 -10.94
CA GLY A 37 11.08 4.89 -10.51
C GLY A 37 9.59 4.77 -10.82
N LYS A 38 9.11 3.60 -11.22
CA LYS A 38 7.70 3.29 -11.45
C LYS A 38 7.28 2.11 -10.58
N ILE A 39 5.99 2.08 -10.27
CA ILE A 39 5.35 0.94 -9.64
C ILE A 39 4.45 0.34 -10.71
N ASP A 40 4.93 -0.72 -11.35
CA ASP A 40 4.23 -1.36 -12.47
C ASP A 40 4.34 -2.89 -12.44
N ASN A 41 3.80 -3.55 -13.46
CA ASN A 41 3.74 -5.01 -13.52
C ASN A 41 5.13 -5.70 -13.64
N GLN A 42 6.20 -4.93 -13.80
CA GLN A 42 7.57 -5.42 -13.75
C GLN A 42 8.05 -5.56 -12.30
N ASP A 43 7.33 -5.01 -11.33
CA ASP A 43 7.62 -5.17 -9.91
C ASP A 43 7.11 -6.48 -9.34
N THR A 44 7.98 -7.13 -8.56
CA THR A 44 7.73 -8.47 -8.00
C THR A 44 6.42 -8.54 -7.21
N ASN A 45 6.10 -7.49 -6.47
CA ASN A 45 4.94 -7.45 -5.57
C ASN A 45 3.78 -6.61 -6.11
N PHE A 46 3.83 -6.13 -7.35
CA PHE A 46 2.79 -5.27 -7.92
C PHE A 46 1.40 -5.91 -7.86
N ASN A 47 1.31 -7.21 -8.17
CA ASN A 47 0.04 -7.94 -8.16
C ASN A 47 -0.59 -8.09 -6.77
N ASN A 48 0.16 -7.81 -5.70
CA ASN A 48 -0.36 -7.83 -4.34
C ASN A 48 -0.96 -6.47 -3.95
N LEU A 49 -0.73 -5.41 -4.73
CA LEU A 49 -1.32 -4.10 -4.50
C LEU A 49 -2.80 -4.11 -4.85
N LYS A 50 -3.59 -3.50 -3.96
CA LYS A 50 -5.03 -3.33 -4.13
C LYS A 50 -5.39 -1.88 -3.87
N ILE A 51 -6.42 -1.41 -4.55
CA ILE A 51 -7.00 -0.10 -4.32
C ILE A 51 -8.25 -0.33 -3.48
N TRP A 52 -8.24 0.17 -2.25
CA TRP A 52 -9.46 0.26 -1.46
C TRP A 52 -10.14 1.60 -1.77
N GLN A 53 -11.41 1.54 -2.14
CA GLN A 53 -12.25 2.70 -2.28
C GLN A 53 -13.37 2.61 -1.24
N ASP A 54 -13.21 3.40 -0.18
CA ASP A 54 -14.28 3.67 0.78
C ASP A 54 -15.42 4.44 0.07
N LYS A 55 -16.52 3.74 -0.22
CA LYS A 55 -17.66 4.27 -0.97
C LYS A 55 -18.62 5.03 -0.07
N ASN A 56 -18.69 4.65 1.20
CA ASN A 56 -19.65 5.18 2.16
C ASN A 56 -19.02 6.25 3.09
N SER A 57 -17.70 6.44 3.00
CA SER A 57 -16.86 7.37 3.77
C SER A 57 -16.85 7.10 5.28
N ASP A 58 -17.00 5.85 5.70
CA ASP A 58 -17.05 5.45 7.11
C ASP A 58 -15.71 4.97 7.68
N GLY A 59 -14.67 4.87 6.85
CA GLY A 59 -13.33 4.47 7.22
C GLY A 59 -13.18 2.99 7.57
N LYS A 60 -14.13 2.13 7.17
CA LYS A 60 -14.08 0.68 7.36
C LYS A 60 -14.18 -0.02 6.02
N LEU A 61 -13.48 -1.15 5.90
CA LEU A 61 -13.63 -1.97 4.70
C LEU A 61 -14.97 -2.70 4.72
N ASP A 62 -15.87 -2.32 3.81
CA ASP A 62 -17.13 -3.02 3.56
C ASP A 62 -17.05 -4.00 2.37
N GLU A 63 -18.09 -4.84 2.26
CA GLU A 63 -18.23 -5.79 1.15
C GLU A 63 -18.39 -5.03 -0.19
N GLY A 64 -17.45 -5.24 -1.12
CA GLY A 64 -17.47 -4.60 -2.45
C GLY A 64 -16.71 -3.28 -2.56
N GLU A 65 -15.85 -2.96 -1.59
CA GLU A 65 -14.96 -1.79 -1.59
C GLU A 65 -13.50 -2.09 -1.98
N LEU A 66 -13.16 -3.36 -2.18
CA LEU A 66 -11.83 -3.87 -2.54
C LEU A 66 -11.81 -4.56 -3.90
#